data_AF-A0A2N0PTD7-F1
#
_entry.id   AF-A0A2N0PTD7-F1
#
_cell.length_a   1.000
_cell.length_b   1.000
_cell.length_c   1.000
_cell.angle_alpha   90.00
_cell.angle_beta   90.00
_cell.angle_gamma   90.00
#
_symmetry.space_group_name_H-M   'P 1'
#
loop_
_entity.id
_entity.type
_entity.pdbx_description
1 polymer ?
#
loop_
_entity_poly.entity_id
_entity_poly.type
_entity_poly.pdbx_seq_one_letter_code
_entity_poly.pdbx_strand_id
1 'polypeptide(L)'
;MLLYKLLNNFDENVPTKIVGRRKLRTSKRPLYDDYDDYDVYIQIGEGNDLEIFKAHSDVLRGRSAYFDTALSPNWAKKEGNVFIFKKPNIRPDVFRIILLFIYNTIIDLDENAKDICELLIAADEINLNELIEYIHENITDLSYKNMISFFNALNNFTMYHQEIENIKEYVKKYIIKNAFRIFNNFDSLHSNYSLFLELENDCLLSLIQNDDFRMDEIEIWNNLIKWAIAKNPTVSSYISIWNSKASTPIWNSKEIEIFKKTIQQFIPHIRFFQIPPDDYYDNVHPLSALLPEKLEKDINLYFIDPEIPISSKISQPRILIDSLIIKMDHIYQIAHWIDDKLGKKSHSLKNLQYDFNLLLRGSRDGFGLEPFKEKCYNKGATIVIIKLKDKDGRIIGGYNPLNWSGSDDYLSTYGSFIFSFQSIIDSSTTILSRIRNERSAIYDSKDDKLGFGRDLRIFNRTCVFTNYERKIITPRTFNVEDYEVFEVERI
;
A
#
# COMPACT_ATOMS: atom_id res chain seq x y z
N MET A 1 -7.82 3.60 54.39
CA MET A 1 -8.33 4.95 54.05
C MET A 1 -7.34 5.77 53.20
N LEU A 2 -6.58 5.12 52.30
CA LEU A 2 -5.75 5.77 51.27
C LEU A 2 -6.13 5.34 49.83
N LEU A 3 -6.92 4.26 49.67
CA LEU A 3 -7.37 3.75 48.37
C LEU A 3 -8.56 4.53 47.75
N TYR A 4 -9.21 5.41 48.53
CA TYR A 4 -10.40 6.14 48.09
C TYR A 4 -10.12 7.57 47.55
N LYS A 5 -8.85 8.00 47.55
CA LYS A 5 -8.44 9.36 47.12
C LYS A 5 -7.76 9.43 45.75
N LEU A 6 -7.47 8.30 45.11
CA LEU A 6 -6.82 8.26 43.77
C LEU A 6 -7.82 8.13 42.60
N LEU A 7 -9.11 7.92 42.88
CA LEU A 7 -10.12 7.63 41.85
C LEU A 7 -11.00 8.83 41.43
N ASN A 8 -10.82 10.02 42.00
CA ASN A 8 -11.76 11.14 41.80
C ASN A 8 -11.17 12.41 41.18
N ASN A 9 -10.19 12.31 40.28
CA ASN A 9 -9.79 13.46 39.43
C ASN A 9 -9.63 13.03 37.97
N PHE A 10 -10.75 12.76 37.30
CA PHE A 10 -10.84 12.85 35.86
C PHE A 10 -11.73 14.04 35.52
N ASP A 11 -11.10 15.09 34.99
CA ASP A 11 -11.79 16.22 34.37
C ASP A 11 -12.23 15.76 32.98
N GLU A 12 -13.54 15.65 32.77
CA GLU A 12 -14.14 15.42 31.46
C GLU A 12 -14.00 16.71 30.64
N ASN A 13 -13.30 16.61 29.51
CA ASN A 13 -13.28 17.49 28.32
C ASN A 13 -11.89 18.00 27.99
N VAL A 14 -11.14 17.30 27.12
CA VAL A 14 -10.43 17.85 25.93
C VAL A 14 -9.96 16.65 25.06
N PRO A 15 -10.26 16.60 23.75
CA PRO A 15 -9.64 15.65 22.83
C PRO A 15 -8.28 16.20 22.39
N THR A 16 -7.18 15.55 22.80
CA THR A 16 -5.85 15.87 22.29
C THR A 16 -5.13 14.61 21.84
N LYS A 17 -4.90 14.53 20.53
CA LYS A 17 -3.74 13.86 19.94
C LYS A 17 -2.50 14.22 20.76
N ILE A 18 -1.95 13.29 21.52
CA ILE A 18 -0.64 13.47 22.15
C ILE A 18 0.40 12.90 21.18
N VAL A 19 0.77 13.71 20.19
CA VAL A 19 2.14 13.70 19.68
C VAL A 19 2.98 14.27 20.82
N GLY A 20 3.60 13.38 21.57
CA GLY A 20 4.35 13.73 22.76
C GLY A 20 5.21 12.56 23.19
N ARG A 21 6.22 12.24 22.36
CA ARG A 21 7.40 11.46 22.76
C ARG A 21 7.96 12.06 24.06
N ARG A 22 7.55 11.53 25.21
CA ARG A 22 8.29 11.67 26.45
C ARG A 22 9.18 10.44 26.55
N LYS A 23 10.48 10.67 26.31
CA LYS A 23 11.54 9.82 26.86
C LYS A 23 11.31 9.73 28.38
N LEU A 24 10.62 8.70 28.83
CA LEU A 24 10.77 8.24 30.20
C LEU A 24 12.08 7.45 30.19
N ARG A 25 13.16 8.14 30.53
CA ARG A 25 14.40 7.51 30.95
C ARG A 25 14.00 6.56 32.09
N THR A 26 13.88 5.26 31.82
CA THR A 26 13.48 4.24 32.81
C THR A 26 14.64 4.01 33.78
N SER A 27 14.88 5.01 34.64
CA SER A 27 15.55 4.78 35.91
C SER A 27 14.50 4.32 36.92
N LYS A 28 14.34 3.00 37.07
CA LYS A 28 13.99 2.29 38.32
C LYS A 28 13.91 0.80 38.00
N ARG A 29 14.48 -0.03 38.87
CA ARG A 29 14.52 -1.49 38.76
C ARG A 29 13.11 -2.06 38.50
N PRO A 30 13.00 -3.20 37.80
CA PRO A 30 11.71 -3.81 37.54
C PRO A 30 10.97 -4.14 38.85
N LEU A 31 9.66 -3.89 38.90
CA LEU A 31 8.80 -4.17 40.07
C LEU A 31 8.82 -5.64 40.53
N TYR A 32 9.25 -6.57 39.68
CA TYR A 32 9.32 -7.99 39.98
C TYR A 32 10.60 -8.43 40.72
N ASP A 33 11.64 -7.57 40.79
CA ASP A 33 12.99 -7.97 41.24
C ASP A 33 13.35 -7.50 42.67
N ASP A 34 12.51 -6.64 43.28
CA ASP A 34 12.82 -5.94 44.55
C ASP A 34 12.04 -6.48 45.77
N TYR A 35 11.28 -7.59 45.65
CA TYR A 35 10.48 -8.12 46.76
C TYR A 35 10.73 -9.61 47.07
N ASP A 36 10.81 -9.92 48.37
CA ASP A 36 11.02 -11.27 48.91
C ASP A 36 9.75 -12.15 48.90
N ASP A 37 8.61 -11.64 48.41
CA ASP A 37 7.29 -12.29 48.45
C ASP A 37 6.87 -12.96 47.13
N TYR A 38 7.81 -13.15 46.20
CA TYR A 38 7.57 -13.92 44.98
C TYR A 38 7.10 -15.35 45.30
N ASP A 39 6.16 -15.85 44.49
CA ASP A 39 5.58 -17.20 44.62
C ASP A 39 5.65 -17.99 43.30
N VAL A 40 6.34 -17.46 42.29
CA VAL A 40 6.61 -18.14 41.00
C VAL A 40 8.08 -18.03 40.61
N TYR A 41 8.68 -19.17 40.25
CA TYR A 41 9.91 -19.25 39.47
C TYR A 41 9.59 -19.58 38.02
N ILE A 42 10.06 -18.75 37.10
CA ILE A 42 9.86 -18.91 35.66
C ILE A 42 11.21 -19.20 35.01
N GLN A 43 11.37 -20.42 34.51
CA GLN A 43 12.57 -20.89 33.82
C GLN A 43 12.39 -20.69 32.31
N ILE A 44 13.20 -19.81 31.72
CA ILE A 44 13.12 -19.41 30.31
C ILE A 44 14.41 -19.77 29.59
N GLY A 45 14.29 -20.29 28.37
CA GLY A 45 15.43 -20.78 27.60
C GLY A 45 15.88 -22.18 28.03
N GLU A 46 16.98 -22.66 27.43
CA GLU A 46 17.60 -23.95 27.74
C GLU A 46 19.13 -23.87 27.75
N GLY A 47 19.78 -24.85 28.37
CA GLY A 47 21.24 -24.99 28.35
C GLY A 47 21.94 -23.78 28.99
N ASN A 48 22.87 -23.18 28.24
CA ASN A 48 23.65 -22.03 28.70
C ASN A 48 22.86 -20.71 28.70
N ASP A 49 21.74 -20.66 27.97
CA ASP A 49 20.88 -19.47 27.86
C ASP A 49 19.67 -19.56 28.81
N LEU A 50 19.69 -20.49 29.77
CA LEU A 50 18.65 -20.62 30.77
C LEU A 50 18.72 -19.45 31.77
N GLU A 51 17.64 -18.70 31.89
CA GLU A 51 17.47 -17.68 32.93
C GLU A 51 16.25 -17.97 33.80
N ILE A 52 16.34 -17.63 35.09
CA ILE A 52 15.27 -17.81 36.07
C ILE A 52 14.76 -16.43 36.48
N PHE A 53 13.47 -16.20 36.23
CA PHE A 53 12.77 -14.98 36.65
C PHE A 53 11.92 -15.28 37.89
N LYS A 54 11.81 -14.28 38.77
CA LYS A 54 10.90 -14.27 39.92
C LYS A 54 9.68 -13.43 39.61
N ALA A 55 8.50 -13.88 40.02
CA ALA A 55 7.25 -13.17 39.77
C ALA A 55 6.16 -13.55 40.78
N HIS A 56 5.04 -12.84 40.70
CA HIS A 56 3.84 -13.03 41.52
C HIS A 56 2.73 -13.69 40.69
N SER A 57 2.18 -14.80 41.17
CA SER A 57 1.18 -15.59 40.46
C SER A 57 -0.09 -14.78 40.21
N ASP A 58 -0.58 -14.04 41.20
CA ASP A 58 -1.80 -13.22 41.07
C ASP A 58 -1.68 -12.17 39.96
N VAL A 59 -0.50 -11.56 39.79
CA VAL A 59 -0.24 -10.58 38.72
C VAL A 59 -0.23 -11.26 37.36
N LEU A 60 0.50 -12.38 37.21
CA LEU A 60 0.57 -13.12 35.95
C LEU A 60 -0.81 -13.63 35.51
N ARG A 61 -1.55 -14.24 36.43
CA ARG A 61 -2.89 -14.81 36.19
C ARG A 61 -3.92 -13.74 35.86
N GLY A 62 -3.85 -12.58 36.53
CA GLY A 62 -4.75 -11.45 36.25
C GLY A 62 -4.53 -10.80 34.87
N ARG A 63 -3.36 -11.02 34.24
CA ARG A 63 -2.96 -10.35 33.00
C ARG A 63 -2.92 -11.28 31.79
N SER A 64 -2.91 -12.60 31.99
CA SER A 64 -2.86 -13.60 30.93
C SER A 64 -3.69 -14.83 31.29
N ALA A 65 -4.65 -15.16 30.44
CA ALA A 65 -5.46 -16.38 30.57
C ALA A 65 -4.60 -17.66 30.48
N TYR A 66 -3.48 -17.59 29.74
CA TYR A 66 -2.51 -18.68 29.69
C TYR A 66 -1.89 -18.89 31.08
N PHE A 67 -1.41 -17.84 31.73
CA PHE A 67 -0.85 -17.96 33.07
C PHE A 67 -1.90 -18.33 34.13
N ASP A 68 -3.15 -17.87 34.00
CA ASP A 68 -4.25 -18.33 34.86
C ASP A 68 -4.43 -19.85 34.80
N THR A 69 -4.36 -20.42 33.60
CA THR A 69 -4.46 -21.86 33.41
C THR A 69 -3.16 -22.58 33.81
N ALA A 70 -2.00 -22.07 33.40
CA ALA A 70 -0.68 -22.68 33.61
C ALA A 70 -0.24 -22.68 35.07
N LEU A 71 -0.70 -21.71 35.87
CA LEU A 71 -0.46 -21.63 37.32
C LEU A 71 -1.62 -22.23 38.13
N SER A 72 -2.55 -22.94 37.48
CA SER A 72 -3.60 -23.68 38.19
C SER A 72 -3.03 -24.92 38.90
N PRO A 73 -3.70 -25.41 39.97
CA PRO A 73 -3.24 -26.59 40.71
C PRO A 73 -3.08 -27.87 39.86
N ASN A 74 -3.78 -27.95 38.73
CA ASN A 74 -3.80 -29.14 37.87
C ASN A 74 -2.67 -29.18 36.83
N TRP A 75 -2.06 -28.02 36.51
CA TRP A 75 -1.01 -27.93 35.50
C TRP A 75 0.35 -27.56 36.10
N ALA A 76 0.34 -26.66 37.07
CA ALA A 76 1.58 -26.10 37.60
C ALA A 76 2.31 -27.09 38.51
N LYS A 77 3.61 -27.26 38.30
CA LYS A 77 4.47 -27.91 39.30
C LYS A 77 4.66 -26.96 40.48
N LYS A 78 4.42 -27.42 41.71
CA LYS A 78 4.79 -26.69 42.93
C LYS A 78 5.91 -27.40 43.68
N GLU A 79 6.86 -26.61 44.18
CA GLU A 79 7.85 -27.05 45.17
C GLU A 79 7.65 -26.20 46.43
N GLY A 80 7.09 -26.80 47.48
CA GLY A 80 6.61 -26.06 48.65
C GLY A 80 5.46 -25.11 48.27
N ASN A 81 5.61 -23.83 48.59
CA ASN A 81 4.63 -22.79 48.26
C ASN A 81 4.90 -22.07 46.94
N VAL A 82 5.95 -22.45 46.20
CA VAL A 82 6.38 -21.76 44.99
C VAL A 82 6.02 -22.56 43.74
N PHE A 83 5.42 -21.90 42.76
CA PHE A 83 5.17 -22.45 41.44
C PHE A 83 6.45 -22.48 40.59
N ILE A 84 6.62 -23.54 39.80
CA ILE A 84 7.72 -23.66 38.83
C ILE A 84 7.11 -23.75 37.44
N PHE A 85 7.29 -22.69 36.66
CA PHE A 85 6.89 -22.61 35.27
C PHE A 85 8.11 -22.71 34.36
N LYS A 86 7.99 -23.43 33.24
CA LYS A 86 9.08 -23.61 32.28
C LYS A 86 8.63 -23.25 30.88
N LYS A 87 9.44 -22.46 30.18
CA LYS A 87 9.19 -22.07 28.79
C LYS A 87 10.51 -22.02 28.01
N PRO A 88 11.00 -23.18 27.55
CA PRO A 88 12.32 -23.28 26.91
C PRO A 88 12.40 -22.57 25.56
N ASN A 89 11.26 -22.38 24.89
CA ASN A 89 11.17 -21.88 23.53
C ASN A 89 11.09 -20.35 23.40
N ILE A 90 11.18 -19.62 24.52
CA ILE A 90 11.26 -18.14 24.53
C ILE A 90 12.67 -17.74 24.95
N ARG A 91 13.24 -16.73 24.28
CA ARG A 91 14.53 -16.15 24.65
C ARG A 91 14.40 -15.32 25.94
N PRO A 92 15.35 -15.41 26.90
CA PRO A 92 15.26 -14.68 28.16
C PRO A 92 15.01 -13.17 28.02
N ASP A 93 15.69 -12.50 27.09
CA ASP A 93 15.52 -11.05 26.89
C ASP A 93 14.12 -10.68 26.40
N VAL A 94 13.54 -11.50 25.52
CA VAL A 94 12.16 -11.32 25.04
C VAL A 94 11.18 -11.53 26.19
N PHE A 95 11.40 -12.56 27.01
CA PHE A 95 10.57 -12.80 28.18
C PHE A 95 10.70 -11.67 29.22
N ARG A 96 11.87 -11.06 29.37
CA ARG A 96 12.06 -9.90 30.25
C ARG A 96 11.16 -8.73 29.84
N ILE A 97 11.06 -8.47 28.53
CA ILE A 97 10.17 -7.43 27.98
C ILE A 97 8.70 -7.77 28.26
N ILE A 98 8.31 -9.03 28.05
CA ILE A 98 6.96 -9.53 28.40
C ILE A 98 6.66 -9.30 29.88
N LEU A 99 7.58 -9.69 30.76
CA LEU A 99 7.40 -9.56 32.20
C LEU A 99 7.31 -8.07 32.59
N LEU A 100 8.11 -7.20 32.00
CA LEU A 100 8.00 -5.75 32.18
C LEU A 100 6.62 -5.23 31.74
N PHE A 101 6.11 -5.67 30.60
CA PHE A 101 4.79 -5.28 30.11
C PHE A 101 3.65 -5.73 31.05
N ILE A 102 3.73 -6.96 31.56
CA ILE A 102 2.73 -7.50 32.50
C ILE A 102 2.61 -6.58 33.73
N TYR A 103 3.73 -6.07 34.26
CA TYR A 103 3.74 -5.22 35.45
C TYR A 103 3.47 -3.74 35.17
N ASN A 104 3.92 -3.21 34.03
CA ASN A 104 3.97 -1.77 33.78
C ASN A 104 3.02 -1.27 32.68
N THR A 105 2.32 -2.17 31.97
CA THR A 105 1.41 -1.93 30.83
C THR A 105 2.00 -1.22 29.61
N ILE A 106 3.19 -0.62 29.71
CA ILE A 106 3.86 0.12 28.64
C ILE A 106 5.32 -0.33 28.57
N ILE A 107 5.80 -0.57 27.34
CA ILE A 107 7.18 -0.89 27.03
C ILE A 107 7.69 -0.03 25.89
N ASP A 108 8.99 0.26 25.89
CA ASP A 108 9.67 0.79 24.71
C ASP A 108 9.94 -0.39 23.75
N LEU A 109 9.34 -0.35 22.57
CA LEU A 109 9.64 -1.33 21.52
C LEU A 109 11.00 -1.01 20.92
N ASP A 110 11.83 -2.04 20.77
CA ASP A 110 13.04 -1.96 19.98
C ASP A 110 12.66 -1.68 18.51
N GLU A 111 13.52 -0.99 17.76
CA GLU A 111 13.38 -0.86 16.31
C GLU A 111 13.81 -2.15 15.58
N ASN A 112 14.47 -3.08 16.27
CA ASN A 112 14.91 -4.35 15.71
C ASN A 112 13.73 -5.27 15.36
N ALA A 113 13.50 -5.44 14.07
CA ALA A 113 12.41 -6.23 13.52
C ALA A 113 12.36 -7.69 14.01
N LYS A 114 13.51 -8.34 14.23
CA LYS A 114 13.56 -9.73 14.70
C LYS A 114 13.06 -9.83 16.14
N ASP A 115 13.46 -8.88 16.97
CA ASP A 115 13.07 -8.85 18.38
C ASP A 115 11.59 -8.54 18.55
N ILE A 116 11.04 -7.62 17.75
CA ILE A 116 9.58 -7.36 17.70
C ILE A 116 8.83 -8.63 17.25
N CYS A 117 9.32 -9.34 16.23
CA CYS A 117 8.70 -10.57 15.75
C CYS A 117 8.69 -11.67 16.81
N GLU A 118 9.83 -11.92 17.47
CA GLU A 118 9.92 -12.90 18.56
C GLU A 118 9.02 -12.50 19.74
N LEU A 119 8.95 -11.20 20.07
CA LEU A 119 8.06 -10.67 21.10
C LEU A 119 6.59 -10.91 20.76
N LEU A 120 6.17 -10.64 19.52
CA LEU A 120 4.79 -10.83 19.06
C LEU A 120 4.38 -12.31 19.15
N ILE A 121 5.26 -13.22 18.72
CA ILE A 121 5.00 -14.67 18.77
C ILE A 121 4.95 -15.18 20.20
N ALA A 122 5.87 -14.73 21.05
CA ALA A 122 5.87 -15.09 22.46
C ALA A 122 4.62 -14.55 23.18
N ALA A 123 4.16 -13.34 22.83
CA ALA A 123 2.93 -12.74 23.36
C ALA A 123 1.67 -13.52 22.95
N ASP A 124 1.62 -13.97 21.70
CA ASP A 124 0.58 -14.85 21.16
C ASP A 124 0.52 -16.18 21.90
N GLU A 125 1.67 -16.84 22.05
CA GLU A 125 1.75 -18.15 22.71
C GLU A 125 1.31 -18.13 24.19
N ILE A 126 1.54 -17.02 24.88
CA ILE A 126 1.10 -16.82 26.27
C ILE A 126 -0.18 -15.99 26.39
N ASN A 127 -0.91 -15.80 25.28
CA ASN A 127 -2.22 -15.16 25.22
C ASN A 127 -2.26 -13.77 25.89
N LEU A 128 -1.32 -12.90 25.52
CA LEU A 128 -1.25 -11.49 25.94
C LEU A 128 -1.77 -10.56 24.85
N ASN A 129 -3.09 -10.55 24.64
CA ASN A 129 -3.74 -9.79 23.57
C ASN A 129 -3.46 -8.28 23.64
N GLU A 130 -3.38 -7.69 24.83
CA GLU A 130 -3.04 -6.27 25.00
C GLU A 130 -1.64 -5.92 24.45
N LEU A 131 -0.68 -6.84 24.57
CA LEU A 131 0.66 -6.64 24.01
C LEU A 131 0.65 -6.77 22.48
N ILE A 132 -0.15 -7.70 21.95
CA ILE A 132 -0.34 -7.87 20.50
C ILE A 132 -0.94 -6.60 19.89
N GLU A 133 -1.99 -6.04 20.52
CA GLU A 133 -2.61 -4.77 20.11
C GLU A 133 -1.60 -3.62 20.17
N TYR A 134 -0.83 -3.52 21.26
CA TYR A 134 0.21 -2.51 21.40
C TYR A 134 1.27 -2.61 20.29
N ILE A 135 1.75 -3.81 19.97
CA ILE A 135 2.71 -4.01 18.88
C ILE A 135 2.09 -3.59 17.54
N HIS A 136 0.84 -3.99 17.27
CA HIS A 136 0.13 -3.65 16.04
C HIS A 136 0.01 -2.13 15.83
N GLU A 137 -0.36 -1.38 16.88
CA GLU A 137 -0.49 0.09 16.81
C GLU A 137 0.84 0.80 16.53
N ASN A 138 1.97 0.20 16.90
CA ASN A 138 3.30 0.82 16.78
C ASN A 138 4.10 0.33 15.56
N ILE A 139 3.71 -0.76 14.88
CA ILE A 139 4.41 -1.28 13.70
C ILE A 139 4.49 -0.25 12.56
N THR A 140 3.50 0.65 12.42
CA THR A 140 3.49 1.66 11.35
C THR A 140 4.59 2.71 11.47
N ASP A 141 5.15 2.88 12.67
CA ASP A 141 6.22 3.84 12.94
C ASP A 141 7.61 3.28 12.60
N LEU A 142 7.69 2.00 12.22
CA LEU A 142 8.93 1.37 11.78
C LEU A 142 9.41 1.93 10.43
N SER A 143 10.73 1.99 10.26
CA SER A 143 11.34 2.26 8.95
C SER A 143 10.94 1.19 7.93
N TYR A 144 10.95 1.51 6.63
CA TYR A 144 10.64 0.52 5.58
C TYR A 144 11.53 -0.72 5.66
N LYS A 145 12.82 -0.54 5.99
CA LYS A 145 13.76 -1.63 6.20
C LYS A 145 13.29 -2.58 7.31
N ASN A 146 12.99 -2.02 8.48
CA ASN A 146 12.55 -2.82 9.63
C ASN A 146 11.21 -3.48 9.35
N MET A 147 10.32 -2.82 8.61
CA MET A 147 9.03 -3.40 8.22
C MET A 147 9.16 -4.59 7.26
N ILE A 148 10.06 -4.50 6.26
CA ILE A 148 10.36 -5.64 5.38
C ILE A 148 11.01 -6.78 6.18
N SER A 149 11.98 -6.46 7.03
CA SER A 149 12.61 -7.44 7.92
C SER A 149 11.60 -8.13 8.84
N PHE A 150 10.62 -7.38 9.36
CA PHE A 150 9.56 -7.89 10.23
C PHE A 150 8.62 -8.83 9.46
N PHE A 151 8.17 -8.42 8.27
CA PHE A 151 7.37 -9.28 7.40
C PHE A 151 8.09 -10.58 7.05
N ASN A 152 9.38 -10.50 6.71
CA ASN A 152 10.19 -11.67 6.40
C ASN A 152 10.37 -12.58 7.62
N ALA A 153 10.56 -12.00 8.81
CA ALA A 153 10.66 -12.76 10.04
C ALA A 153 9.36 -13.53 10.32
N LEU A 154 8.19 -12.89 10.17
CA LEU A 154 6.90 -13.54 10.34
C LEU A 154 6.71 -14.74 9.40
N ASN A 155 7.19 -14.66 8.16
CA ASN A 155 7.10 -15.77 7.21
C ASN A 155 7.86 -17.05 7.64
N ASN A 156 8.85 -16.93 8.53
CA ASN A 156 9.63 -18.09 8.99
C ASN A 156 8.91 -18.95 10.01
N PHE A 157 7.85 -18.43 10.61
CA PHE A 157 7.08 -19.16 11.60
C PHE A 157 5.84 -19.76 10.91
N THR A 158 5.31 -20.89 11.39
CA THR A 158 4.20 -21.61 10.72
C THR A 158 2.96 -21.81 11.59
N MET A 159 3.01 -21.48 12.89
CA MET A 159 1.91 -21.67 13.85
C MET A 159 1.75 -20.45 14.75
N TYR A 160 0.68 -19.68 14.55
CA TYR A 160 0.24 -18.57 15.41
C TYR A 160 -1.26 -18.35 15.22
N HIS A 161 -1.89 -17.59 16.13
CA HIS A 161 -3.31 -17.25 16.03
C HIS A 161 -3.63 -16.34 14.82
N GLN A 162 -4.93 -16.25 14.51
CA GLN A 162 -5.45 -15.49 13.36
C GLN A 162 -5.06 -14.01 13.38
N GLU A 163 -4.86 -13.45 14.57
CA GLU A 163 -4.45 -12.07 14.82
C GLU A 163 -3.08 -11.76 14.21
N ILE A 164 -2.10 -12.68 14.30
CA ILE A 164 -0.78 -12.49 13.70
C ILE A 164 -0.88 -12.51 12.16
N GLU A 165 -1.73 -13.36 11.59
CA GLU A 165 -1.95 -13.37 10.14
C GLU A 165 -2.59 -12.04 9.67
N ASN A 166 -3.49 -11.46 10.47
CA ASN A 166 -4.06 -10.14 10.19
C ASN A 166 -2.98 -9.05 10.21
N ILE A 167 -2.05 -9.08 11.18
CA ILE A 167 -0.90 -8.15 11.24
C ILE A 167 0.01 -8.34 10.03
N LYS A 168 0.32 -9.58 9.67
CA LYS A 168 1.15 -9.92 8.50
C LYS A 168 0.56 -9.37 7.21
N GLU A 169 -0.74 -9.58 6.99
CA GLU A 169 -1.47 -9.06 5.82
C GLU A 169 -1.54 -7.53 5.83
N TYR A 170 -1.70 -6.91 7.01
CA TYR A 170 -1.63 -5.46 7.16
C TYR A 170 -0.26 -4.91 6.72
N VAL A 171 0.83 -5.51 7.21
CA VAL A 171 2.20 -5.12 6.86
C VAL A 171 2.46 -5.31 5.36
N LYS A 172 2.02 -6.42 4.77
CA LYS A 172 2.10 -6.68 3.32
C LYS A 172 1.42 -5.57 2.52
N LYS A 173 0.18 -5.20 2.87
CA LYS A 173 -0.55 -4.10 2.22
C LYS A 173 0.18 -2.77 2.35
N TYR A 174 0.77 -2.49 3.52
CA TYR A 174 1.53 -1.26 3.71
C TYR A 174 2.79 -1.22 2.83
N ILE A 175 3.53 -2.32 2.74
CA ILE A 175 4.69 -2.46 1.85
C ILE A 175 4.28 -2.20 0.39
N ILE A 176 3.22 -2.86 -0.09
CA ILE A 176 2.71 -2.70 -1.45
C ILE A 176 2.31 -1.24 -1.72
N LYS A 177 1.60 -0.60 -0.79
CA LYS A 177 1.19 0.82 -0.92
C LYS A 177 2.39 1.77 -1.03
N ASN A 178 3.53 1.41 -0.44
CA ASN A 178 4.75 2.21 -0.43
C ASN A 178 5.83 1.69 -1.41
N ALA A 179 5.48 0.76 -2.31
CA ALA A 179 6.40 0.09 -3.22
C ALA A 179 7.30 1.07 -4.00
N PHE A 180 6.74 2.17 -4.52
CA PHE A 180 7.51 3.20 -5.22
C PHE A 180 8.70 3.72 -4.41
N ARG A 181 8.53 3.93 -3.09
CA ARG A 181 9.61 4.40 -2.21
C ARG A 181 10.66 3.32 -1.95
N ILE A 182 10.20 2.08 -1.79
CA ILE A 182 11.05 0.91 -1.51
C ILE A 182 11.96 0.60 -2.70
N PHE A 183 11.45 0.74 -3.93
CA PHE A 183 12.22 0.50 -5.15
C PHE A 183 13.15 1.67 -5.50
N ASN A 184 12.76 2.91 -5.19
CA ASN A 184 13.57 4.12 -5.47
C ASN A 184 14.51 4.52 -4.33
N ASN A 185 14.65 3.69 -3.28
CA ASN A 185 15.61 3.86 -2.19
C ASN A 185 15.61 5.24 -1.51
N PHE A 186 14.45 5.89 -1.36
CA PHE A 186 14.36 7.26 -0.80
C PHE A 186 14.92 7.39 0.64
N ASP A 187 15.09 6.29 1.37
CA ASP A 187 15.62 6.26 2.74
C ASP A 187 17.09 5.81 2.86
N SER A 188 17.78 5.40 1.77
CA SER A 188 19.18 4.99 1.86
C SER A 188 20.14 6.18 1.78
N LEU A 189 20.38 6.82 2.93
CA LEU A 189 21.38 7.88 3.06
C LEU A 189 22.80 7.43 2.66
N HIS A 190 23.09 6.12 2.67
CA HIS A 190 24.35 5.56 2.20
C HIS A 190 24.16 4.13 1.65
N SER A 191 24.81 3.86 0.50
CA SER A 191 25.03 2.56 -0.18
C SER A 191 24.05 2.14 -1.29
N ASN A 192 24.61 1.44 -2.29
CA ASN A 192 23.97 0.75 -3.42
C ASN A 192 22.97 -0.36 -3.02
N TYR A 193 22.47 -0.34 -1.77
CA TYR A 193 21.59 -1.35 -1.23
C TYR A 193 20.14 -1.00 -1.55
N SER A 194 19.44 -1.91 -2.23
CA SER A 194 18.03 -1.70 -2.57
C SER A 194 17.13 -2.54 -1.70
N LEU A 195 16.22 -1.89 -0.96
CA LEU A 195 15.34 -2.56 0.03
C LEU A 195 14.47 -3.65 -0.59
N PHE A 196 14.08 -3.48 -1.86
CA PHE A 196 13.28 -4.48 -2.57
C PHE A 196 13.95 -5.86 -2.70
N LEU A 197 15.30 -5.92 -2.60
CA LEU A 197 16.04 -7.18 -2.68
C LEU A 197 15.75 -8.11 -1.48
N GLU A 198 15.33 -7.53 -0.35
CA GLU A 198 14.96 -8.30 0.84
C GLU A 198 13.56 -8.90 0.75
N LEU A 199 12.70 -8.46 -0.16
CA LEU A 199 11.30 -8.90 -0.20
C LEU A 199 11.18 -10.42 -0.34
N GLU A 200 10.29 -11.01 0.45
CA GLU A 200 9.86 -12.40 0.30
C GLU A 200 8.99 -12.61 -0.94
N ASN A 201 8.97 -13.86 -1.42
CA ASN A 201 8.35 -14.27 -2.69
C ASN A 201 6.91 -13.78 -2.84
N ASP A 202 6.08 -14.01 -1.81
CA ASP A 202 4.66 -13.68 -1.82
C ASP A 202 4.41 -12.16 -1.87
N CYS A 203 5.23 -11.38 -1.14
CA CYS A 203 5.10 -9.92 -1.13
C CYS A 203 5.51 -9.32 -2.47
N LEU A 204 6.65 -9.76 -3.04
CA LEU A 204 7.07 -9.32 -4.37
C LEU A 204 6.05 -9.73 -5.44
N LEU A 205 5.47 -10.93 -5.35
CA LEU A 205 4.49 -11.42 -6.31
C LEU A 205 3.23 -10.56 -6.28
N SER A 206 2.71 -10.29 -5.08
CA SER A 206 1.52 -9.45 -4.89
C SER A 206 1.75 -8.01 -5.38
N LEU A 207 2.97 -7.52 -5.25
CA LEU A 207 3.38 -6.20 -5.74
C LEU A 207 3.42 -6.16 -7.27
N ILE A 208 4.04 -7.15 -7.92
CA ILE A 208 4.06 -7.25 -9.40
C ILE A 208 2.65 -7.51 -9.94
N GLN A 209 1.81 -8.27 -9.25
CA GLN A 209 0.41 -8.48 -9.66
C GLN A 209 -0.45 -7.21 -9.58
N ASN A 210 -0.03 -6.20 -8.81
CA ASN A 210 -0.81 -5.00 -8.61
C ASN A 210 -0.82 -4.14 -9.88
N ASP A 211 -2.02 -3.89 -10.41
CA ASP A 211 -2.21 -3.06 -11.60
C ASP A 211 -1.93 -1.56 -11.33
N ASP A 212 -1.99 -1.14 -10.06
CA ASP A 212 -1.65 0.22 -9.61
C ASP A 212 -0.16 0.38 -9.28
N PHE A 213 0.69 -0.65 -9.52
CA PHE A 213 2.12 -0.54 -9.23
C PHE A 213 2.79 0.46 -10.16
N ARG A 214 3.27 1.56 -9.56
CA ARG A 214 3.82 2.74 -10.23
C ARG A 214 5.27 2.52 -10.68
N MET A 215 5.47 1.69 -11.70
CA MET A 215 6.79 1.38 -12.25
C MET A 215 6.66 0.92 -13.70
N ASP A 216 7.59 1.35 -14.56
CA ASP A 216 7.62 0.93 -15.97
C ASP A 216 7.91 -0.57 -16.06
N GLU A 217 7.29 -1.26 -17.02
CA GLU A 217 7.42 -2.72 -17.15
C GLU A 217 8.87 -3.19 -17.30
N ILE A 218 9.70 -2.38 -17.98
CA ILE A 218 11.12 -2.64 -18.13
C ILE A 218 11.87 -2.55 -16.78
N GLU A 219 11.51 -1.59 -15.93
CA GLU A 219 12.07 -1.46 -14.59
C GLU A 219 11.64 -2.62 -13.69
N ILE A 220 10.39 -3.06 -13.81
CA ILE A 220 9.87 -4.24 -13.08
C ILE A 220 10.69 -5.49 -13.48
N TRP A 221 10.89 -5.72 -14.77
CA TRP A 221 11.73 -6.81 -15.27
C TRP A 221 13.16 -6.72 -14.71
N ASN A 222 13.81 -5.56 -14.85
CA ASN A 222 15.18 -5.35 -14.41
C ASN A 222 15.34 -5.57 -12.90
N ASN A 223 14.38 -5.13 -12.09
CA ASN A 223 14.40 -5.31 -10.65
C ASN A 223 14.07 -6.75 -10.24
N LEU A 224 13.17 -7.44 -10.93
CA LEU A 224 12.92 -8.87 -10.72
C LEU A 224 14.20 -9.68 -10.96
N ILE A 225 14.96 -9.34 -12.00
CA ILE A 225 16.24 -9.97 -12.29
C ILE A 225 17.26 -9.69 -11.17
N LYS A 226 17.40 -8.43 -10.73
CA LYS A 226 18.26 -8.07 -9.57
C LYS A 226 17.89 -8.86 -8.31
N TRP A 227 16.60 -8.98 -8.02
CA TRP A 227 16.09 -9.74 -6.89
C TRP A 227 16.39 -11.24 -7.04
N ALA A 228 16.21 -11.82 -8.23
CA ALA A 228 16.48 -13.23 -8.48
C ALA A 228 17.97 -13.57 -8.29
N ILE A 229 18.88 -12.66 -8.64
CA ILE A 229 20.31 -12.80 -8.38
C ILE A 229 20.58 -12.76 -6.87
N ALA A 230 20.00 -11.80 -6.15
CA ALA A 230 20.18 -11.66 -4.71
C ALA A 230 19.68 -12.90 -3.95
N LYS A 231 18.61 -13.56 -4.41
CA LYS A 231 18.11 -14.82 -3.86
C LYS A 231 18.97 -16.04 -4.19
N ASN A 232 19.85 -15.95 -5.18
CA ASN A 232 20.71 -17.06 -5.64
C ASN A 232 22.21 -16.69 -5.64
N PRO A 233 22.81 -16.34 -4.48
CA PRO A 233 24.16 -15.77 -4.40
C PRO A 233 25.28 -16.73 -4.83
N THR A 234 25.01 -18.04 -4.85
CA THR A 234 25.99 -19.06 -5.30
C THR A 234 26.20 -19.08 -6.82
N VAL A 235 25.39 -18.35 -7.59
CA VAL A 235 25.56 -18.20 -9.04
C VAL A 235 26.51 -17.03 -9.33
N SER A 236 27.79 -17.24 -9.01
CA SER A 236 28.82 -16.20 -8.87
C SER A 236 29.30 -15.53 -10.17
N SER A 237 28.92 -16.02 -11.36
CA SER A 237 29.36 -15.49 -12.66
C SER A 237 28.52 -14.31 -13.17
N TYR A 238 27.39 -14.01 -12.52
CA TYR A 238 26.33 -13.17 -13.07
C TYR A 238 26.67 -11.66 -13.13
N ILE A 239 27.34 -11.13 -12.10
CA ILE A 239 27.54 -9.69 -11.88
C ILE A 239 28.52 -9.08 -12.91
N SER A 240 29.44 -9.86 -13.46
CA SER A 240 30.42 -9.37 -14.44
C SER A 240 29.82 -9.19 -15.85
N ILE A 241 28.72 -9.86 -16.17
CA ILE A 241 28.10 -9.86 -17.50
C ILE A 241 27.05 -8.75 -17.65
N TRP A 242 26.21 -8.52 -16.62
CA TRP A 242 25.19 -7.46 -16.69
C TRP A 242 25.79 -6.06 -16.87
N ASN A 243 27.00 -5.84 -16.36
CA ASN A 243 27.70 -4.55 -16.43
C ASN A 243 28.49 -4.33 -17.74
N SER A 244 28.70 -5.34 -18.59
CA SER A 244 29.60 -5.21 -19.75
C SER A 244 28.91 -4.73 -21.03
N LYS A 245 27.57 -4.74 -21.13
CA LYS A 245 26.79 -4.53 -22.38
C LYS A 245 27.29 -5.35 -23.59
N ALA A 246 28.18 -6.31 -23.35
CA ALA A 246 28.96 -6.98 -24.37
C ALA A 246 28.84 -8.48 -24.14
N SER A 247 28.09 -9.11 -25.04
CA SER A 247 27.86 -10.55 -25.18
C SER A 247 26.74 -11.12 -24.30
N THR A 248 25.86 -11.87 -24.97
CA THR A 248 24.87 -12.75 -24.39
C THR A 248 25.47 -13.51 -23.20
N PRO A 249 24.77 -13.57 -22.06
CA PRO A 249 25.31 -14.25 -20.91
C PRO A 249 25.61 -15.73 -21.19
N ILE A 250 26.86 -16.15 -20.96
CA ILE A 250 27.26 -17.56 -21.05
C ILE A 250 26.77 -18.24 -19.77
N TRP A 251 25.49 -18.53 -19.68
CA TRP A 251 24.93 -19.27 -18.56
C TRP A 251 25.12 -20.76 -18.83
N ASN A 252 25.57 -21.50 -17.82
CA ASN A 252 25.47 -22.95 -17.93
C ASN A 252 24.01 -23.39 -17.72
N SER A 253 23.63 -24.55 -18.27
CA SER A 253 22.24 -25.02 -18.26
C SER A 253 21.63 -25.09 -16.85
N LYS A 254 22.44 -25.43 -15.83
CA LYS A 254 22.00 -25.53 -14.44
C LYS A 254 21.65 -24.17 -13.83
N GLU A 255 22.41 -23.13 -14.16
CA GLU A 255 22.12 -21.76 -13.72
C GLU A 255 20.80 -21.25 -14.32
N ILE A 256 20.58 -21.51 -15.61
CA ILE A 256 19.31 -21.18 -16.29
C ILE A 256 18.13 -21.84 -15.58
N GLU A 257 18.23 -23.11 -15.21
CA GLU A 257 17.16 -23.83 -14.50
C GLU A 257 16.86 -23.23 -13.12
N ILE A 258 17.88 -22.84 -12.35
CA ILE A 258 17.71 -22.21 -11.03
C ILE A 258 16.96 -20.88 -11.16
N PHE A 259 17.38 -20.02 -12.09
CA PHE A 259 16.73 -18.74 -12.32
C PHE A 259 15.32 -18.91 -12.87
N LYS A 260 15.11 -19.81 -13.84
CA LYS A 260 13.77 -20.15 -14.34
C LYS A 260 12.83 -20.48 -13.20
N LYS A 261 13.24 -21.42 -12.33
CA LYS A 261 12.44 -21.81 -11.18
C LYS A 261 12.17 -20.65 -10.23
N THR A 262 13.16 -19.79 -10.01
CA THR A 262 13.04 -18.61 -9.15
C THR A 262 12.03 -17.60 -9.68
N ILE A 263 12.06 -17.29 -10.98
CA ILE A 263 11.22 -16.22 -11.55
C ILE A 263 9.90 -16.73 -12.17
N GLN A 264 9.73 -18.04 -12.33
CA GLN A 264 8.61 -18.65 -13.07
C GLN A 264 7.24 -18.11 -12.67
N GLN A 265 7.00 -17.96 -11.37
CA GLN A 265 5.70 -17.48 -10.86
C GLN A 265 5.42 -16.01 -11.20
N PHE A 266 6.45 -15.22 -11.48
CA PHE A 266 6.32 -13.80 -11.78
C PHE A 266 6.13 -13.53 -13.27
N ILE A 267 6.64 -14.40 -14.15
CA ILE A 267 6.58 -14.26 -15.62
C ILE A 267 5.16 -13.94 -16.14
N PRO A 268 4.08 -14.61 -15.70
CA PRO A 268 2.72 -14.31 -16.19
C PRO A 268 2.22 -12.91 -15.82
N HIS A 269 2.89 -12.24 -14.88
CA HIS A 269 2.51 -10.93 -14.36
C HIS A 269 3.38 -9.78 -14.90
N ILE A 270 4.43 -10.08 -15.66
CA ILE A 270 5.19 -9.08 -16.40
C ILE A 270 4.46 -8.81 -17.72
N ARG A 271 4.20 -7.53 -18.03
CA ARG A 271 3.42 -7.17 -19.21
C ARG A 271 4.35 -6.93 -20.40
N PHE A 272 5.01 -7.98 -20.87
CA PHE A 272 6.07 -7.91 -21.90
C PHE A 272 5.66 -7.15 -23.17
N PHE A 273 4.40 -7.26 -23.60
CA PHE A 273 3.87 -6.54 -24.77
C PHE A 273 3.79 -5.02 -24.60
N GLN A 274 3.98 -4.53 -23.38
CA GLN A 274 4.00 -3.12 -23.00
C GLN A 274 5.42 -2.60 -22.77
N ILE A 275 6.44 -3.45 -22.92
CA ILE A 275 7.86 -3.05 -22.90
C ILE A 275 8.20 -2.48 -24.30
N PRO A 276 8.81 -1.29 -24.39
CA PRO A 276 9.27 -0.76 -25.67
C PRO A 276 10.20 -1.76 -26.39
N PRO A 277 10.13 -1.91 -27.74
CA PRO A 277 10.94 -2.88 -28.46
C PRO A 277 12.44 -2.73 -28.20
N ASP A 278 12.96 -1.50 -28.19
CA ASP A 278 14.38 -1.22 -27.93
C ASP A 278 14.80 -1.71 -26.53
N ASP A 279 13.99 -1.40 -25.51
CA ASP A 279 14.21 -1.86 -24.13
C ASP A 279 14.15 -3.38 -24.01
N TYR A 280 13.22 -4.02 -24.72
CA TYR A 280 13.11 -5.47 -24.78
C TYR A 280 14.39 -6.09 -25.36
N TYR A 281 14.87 -5.60 -26.51
CA TYR A 281 16.06 -6.16 -27.15
C TYR A 281 17.34 -5.93 -26.35
N ASP A 282 17.41 -4.83 -25.61
CA ASP A 282 18.57 -4.51 -24.78
C ASP A 282 18.59 -5.29 -23.45
N ASN A 283 17.44 -5.56 -22.82
CA ASN A 283 17.39 -6.05 -21.44
C ASN A 283 16.67 -7.39 -21.25
N VAL A 284 15.68 -7.73 -22.09
CA VAL A 284 14.87 -8.96 -21.95
C VAL A 284 15.37 -10.03 -22.90
N HIS A 285 15.55 -9.72 -24.18
CA HIS A 285 15.99 -10.65 -25.21
C HIS A 285 17.33 -11.35 -24.90
N PRO A 286 18.36 -10.70 -24.32
CA PRO A 286 19.60 -11.40 -23.93
C PRO A 286 19.38 -12.48 -22.87
N LEU A 287 18.24 -12.43 -22.18
CA LEU A 287 17.80 -13.35 -21.13
C LEU A 287 16.61 -14.19 -21.58
N SER A 288 16.28 -14.23 -22.88
CA SER A 288 15.08 -14.92 -23.38
C SER A 288 15.08 -16.41 -23.08
N ALA A 289 16.25 -17.01 -22.89
CA ALA A 289 16.42 -18.37 -22.40
C ALA A 289 15.66 -18.65 -21.10
N LEU A 290 15.36 -17.62 -20.28
CA LEU A 290 14.56 -17.71 -19.06
C LEU A 290 13.05 -17.80 -19.29
N LEU A 291 12.58 -17.33 -20.45
CA LEU A 291 11.17 -17.26 -20.78
C LEU A 291 10.65 -18.60 -21.31
N PRO A 292 9.33 -18.85 -21.21
CA PRO A 292 8.71 -19.91 -21.98
C PRO A 292 8.89 -19.64 -23.48
N GLU A 293 9.36 -20.63 -24.25
CA GLU A 293 9.61 -20.52 -25.70
C GLU A 293 8.42 -19.94 -26.48
N LYS A 294 7.22 -20.37 -26.11
CA LYS A 294 5.97 -19.89 -26.70
C LYS A 294 5.73 -18.39 -26.45
N LEU A 295 6.04 -17.91 -25.25
CA LEU A 295 5.89 -16.49 -24.89
C LEU A 295 6.89 -15.63 -25.66
N GLU A 296 8.15 -16.05 -25.71
CA GLU A 296 9.20 -15.38 -26.50
C GLU A 296 8.80 -15.25 -27.97
N LYS A 297 8.31 -16.34 -28.57
CA LYS A 297 7.82 -16.32 -29.95
C LYS A 297 6.67 -15.34 -30.16
N ASP A 298 5.68 -15.35 -29.27
CA ASP A 298 4.52 -14.46 -29.35
C ASP A 298 4.93 -12.98 -29.20
N ILE A 299 5.90 -12.66 -28.32
CA ILE A 299 6.44 -11.30 -28.17
C ILE A 299 7.13 -10.84 -29.46
N ASN A 300 8.01 -11.68 -30.03
CA ASN A 300 8.71 -11.35 -31.26
C ASN A 300 7.75 -11.13 -32.44
N LEU A 301 6.69 -11.95 -32.56
CA LEU A 301 5.66 -11.76 -33.58
C LEU A 301 4.90 -10.44 -33.38
N TYR A 302 4.55 -10.13 -32.13
CA TYR A 302 3.82 -8.90 -31.80
C TYR A 302 4.62 -7.63 -32.15
N PHE A 303 5.94 -7.63 -31.94
CA PHE A 303 6.78 -6.48 -32.30
C PHE A 303 7.01 -6.32 -33.80
N ILE A 304 6.86 -7.39 -34.59
CA ILE A 304 6.88 -7.31 -36.05
C ILE A 304 5.57 -6.69 -36.55
N ASP A 305 4.44 -7.22 -36.10
CA ASP A 305 3.11 -6.75 -36.49
C ASP A 305 2.08 -7.12 -35.40
N PRO A 306 1.51 -6.12 -34.69
CA PRO A 306 0.50 -6.34 -33.66
C PRO A 306 -0.81 -6.97 -34.15
N GLU A 307 -1.07 -7.02 -35.46
CA GLU A 307 -2.23 -7.68 -36.05
C GLU A 307 -2.07 -9.20 -36.16
N ILE A 308 -0.84 -9.73 -36.02
CA ILE A 308 -0.59 -11.16 -36.07
C ILE A 308 -1.27 -11.84 -34.86
N PRO A 309 -2.10 -12.87 -35.10
CA PRO A 309 -2.73 -13.61 -34.01
C PRO A 309 -1.69 -14.30 -33.13
N ILE A 310 -1.68 -13.95 -31.84
CA ILE A 310 -0.88 -14.61 -30.82
C ILE A 310 -1.79 -15.29 -29.79
N SER A 311 -1.23 -16.24 -29.06
CA SER A 311 -1.98 -17.04 -28.09
C SER A 311 -1.78 -16.58 -26.65
N SER A 312 -0.73 -15.79 -26.40
CA SER A 312 -0.44 -15.18 -25.12
C SER A 312 -1.46 -14.09 -24.78
N LYS A 313 -1.84 -14.01 -23.50
CA LYS A 313 -2.72 -12.93 -23.01
C LYS A 313 -1.94 -11.62 -23.00
N ILE A 314 -2.44 -10.63 -23.74
CA ILE A 314 -1.94 -9.26 -23.66
C ILE A 314 -2.65 -8.57 -22.50
N SER A 315 -1.89 -8.26 -21.44
CA SER A 315 -2.35 -7.42 -20.34
C SER A 315 -2.23 -5.94 -20.72
N GLN A 316 -3.13 -5.10 -20.20
CA GLN A 316 -3.11 -3.65 -20.40
C GLN A 316 -1.85 -3.02 -19.79
N PRO A 317 -1.36 -1.84 -20.21
CA PRO A 317 -0.20 -1.19 -19.60
C PRO A 317 -0.43 -0.74 -18.15
N ARG A 318 0.61 -0.76 -17.29
CA ARG A 318 0.58 -0.13 -15.96
C ARG A 318 0.79 1.36 -16.17
N ILE A 319 -0.23 2.05 -16.67
CA ILE A 319 -0.10 3.48 -16.92
C ILE A 319 -0.01 4.19 -15.57
N LEU A 320 1.07 4.95 -15.40
CA LEU A 320 1.28 5.78 -14.23
C LEU A 320 0.41 7.02 -14.32
N ILE A 321 -0.73 7.03 -13.63
CA ILE A 321 -1.45 8.29 -13.40
C ILE A 321 -0.96 8.93 -12.09
N ASP A 322 -0.57 10.20 -12.18
CA ASP A 322 -0.36 11.04 -11.00
C ASP A 322 -1.70 11.46 -10.39
N SER A 323 -2.43 10.51 -9.80
CA SER A 323 -3.68 10.75 -9.09
C SER A 323 -3.65 10.15 -7.69
N LEU A 324 -4.22 10.85 -6.70
CA LEU A 324 -4.53 10.29 -5.39
C LEU A 324 -6.01 9.90 -5.25
N ILE A 325 -6.85 10.25 -6.23
CA ILE A 325 -8.30 10.07 -6.18
C ILE A 325 -8.76 8.91 -7.07
N ILE A 326 -8.27 8.84 -8.31
CA ILE A 326 -8.68 7.86 -9.31
C ILE A 326 -7.54 6.89 -9.64
N LYS A 327 -7.96 5.72 -10.14
CA LYS A 327 -7.10 4.63 -10.62
C LYS A 327 -7.22 4.49 -12.14
N MET A 328 -6.38 3.64 -12.73
CA MET A 328 -6.37 3.43 -14.18
C MET A 328 -7.69 2.94 -14.76
N ASP A 329 -8.44 2.10 -14.04
CA ASP A 329 -9.76 1.67 -14.51
C ASP A 329 -10.70 2.87 -14.76
N HIS A 330 -10.57 3.93 -13.97
CA HIS A 330 -11.38 5.14 -14.13
C HIS A 330 -10.97 5.89 -15.39
N ILE A 331 -9.67 5.97 -15.65
CA ILE A 331 -9.12 6.60 -16.84
C ILE A 331 -9.55 5.86 -18.11
N TYR A 332 -9.46 4.53 -18.13
CA TYR A 332 -9.98 3.74 -19.25
C TYR A 332 -11.46 3.99 -19.48
N GLN A 333 -12.26 4.05 -18.40
CA GLN A 333 -13.68 4.31 -18.51
C GLN A 333 -13.98 5.72 -19.04
N ILE A 334 -13.25 6.73 -18.58
CA ILE A 334 -13.36 8.12 -19.04
C ILE A 334 -12.96 8.23 -20.51
N ALA A 335 -11.80 7.68 -20.90
CA ALA A 335 -11.32 7.69 -22.27
C ALA A 335 -12.32 7.01 -23.21
N HIS A 336 -12.89 5.89 -22.79
CA HIS A 336 -13.97 5.23 -23.51
C HIS A 336 -15.17 6.16 -23.73
N TRP A 337 -15.58 6.95 -22.73
CA TRP A 337 -16.69 7.90 -22.88
C TRP A 337 -16.41 9.08 -23.80
N ILE A 338 -15.14 9.50 -23.86
CA ILE A 338 -14.65 10.50 -24.81
C ILE A 338 -14.74 9.94 -26.24
N ASP A 339 -14.25 8.72 -26.48
CA ASP A 339 -14.25 8.09 -27.80
C ASP A 339 -15.64 7.65 -28.29
N ASP A 340 -16.49 7.11 -27.42
CA ASP A 340 -17.85 6.66 -27.74
C ASP A 340 -18.68 7.79 -28.39
N LYS A 341 -18.41 9.04 -28.00
CA LYS A 341 -19.10 10.21 -28.57
C LYS A 341 -18.57 10.66 -29.93
N LEU A 342 -17.36 10.25 -30.31
CA LEU A 342 -16.73 10.60 -31.59
C LEU A 342 -17.15 9.66 -32.73
N GLY A 343 -18.06 8.71 -32.49
CA GLY A 343 -18.56 7.78 -33.52
C GLY A 343 -17.51 6.78 -34.02
N LYS A 344 -16.41 6.60 -33.28
CA LYS A 344 -15.38 5.62 -33.62
C LYS A 344 -15.86 4.23 -33.20
N LYS A 345 -15.74 3.25 -34.11
CA LYS A 345 -15.90 1.83 -33.74
C LYS A 345 -14.92 1.54 -32.61
N SER A 346 -15.40 0.83 -31.58
CA SER A 346 -14.63 0.32 -30.45
C SER A 346 -13.37 -0.40 -30.95
N HIS A 347 -12.27 0.33 -31.10
CA HIS A 347 -10.96 -0.29 -31.06
C HIS A 347 -10.79 -0.78 -29.62
N SER A 348 -10.31 -2.01 -29.48
CA SER A 348 -10.06 -2.62 -28.17
C SER A 348 -9.40 -1.62 -27.21
N LEU A 349 -9.69 -1.70 -25.91
CA LEU A 349 -9.07 -0.98 -24.78
C LEU A 349 -7.52 -0.96 -24.76
N LYS A 350 -6.87 -1.54 -25.77
CA LYS A 350 -5.45 -1.86 -25.89
C LYS A 350 -4.52 -0.64 -25.99
N ASN A 351 -4.97 0.50 -26.50
CA ASN A 351 -4.15 1.71 -26.58
C ASN A 351 -4.96 2.93 -26.11
N LEU A 352 -4.68 3.43 -24.90
CA LEU A 352 -5.21 4.70 -24.44
C LEU A 352 -4.70 5.79 -25.41
N GLN A 353 -5.58 6.40 -26.20
CA GLN A 353 -5.21 7.47 -27.16
C GLN A 353 -5.06 8.82 -26.49
N TYR A 354 -5.04 8.87 -25.16
CA TYR A 354 -5.09 10.11 -24.42
C TYR A 354 -4.07 10.09 -23.29
N ASP A 355 -3.33 11.18 -23.15
CA ASP A 355 -2.53 11.47 -21.97
C ASP A 355 -3.35 12.30 -20.99
N PHE A 356 -3.29 11.91 -19.71
CA PHE A 356 -3.97 12.60 -18.61
C PHE A 356 -2.92 13.26 -17.71
N ASN A 357 -2.61 14.52 -17.99
CA ASN A 357 -1.57 15.26 -17.29
C ASN A 357 -2.15 16.01 -16.10
N LEU A 358 -1.72 15.70 -14.87
CA LEU A 358 -2.22 16.37 -13.67
C LEU A 358 -1.80 17.85 -13.67
N LEU A 359 -2.78 18.74 -13.79
CA LEU A 359 -2.57 20.19 -13.70
C LEU A 359 -2.62 20.65 -12.24
N LEU A 360 -3.61 20.18 -11.49
CA LEU A 360 -3.92 20.70 -10.16
C LEU A 360 -4.37 19.58 -9.22
N ARG A 361 -3.91 19.63 -7.96
CA ARG A 361 -4.40 18.80 -6.85
C ARG A 361 -4.73 19.69 -5.66
N GLY A 362 -5.96 19.61 -5.13
CA GLY A 362 -6.45 20.46 -4.05
C GLY A 362 -5.61 20.40 -2.78
N SER A 363 -5.22 19.21 -2.34
CA SER A 363 -4.34 19.00 -1.18
C SER A 363 -2.90 19.55 -1.35
N ARG A 364 -2.44 19.73 -2.59
CA ARG A 364 -1.11 20.28 -2.92
C ARG A 364 -1.14 21.79 -3.21
N ASP A 365 -2.14 22.22 -3.97
CA ASP A 365 -2.18 23.52 -4.65
C ASP A 365 -3.28 24.45 -4.10
N GLY A 366 -4.25 23.90 -3.37
CA GLY A 366 -5.38 24.62 -2.81
C GLY A 366 -6.72 24.36 -3.50
N PHE A 367 -7.80 24.55 -2.74
CA PHE A 367 -9.19 24.23 -3.12
C PHE A 367 -9.96 25.37 -3.81
N GLY A 368 -9.32 26.52 -3.99
CA GLY A 368 -9.98 27.73 -4.46
C GLY A 368 -9.95 27.90 -5.98
N LEU A 369 -10.69 28.90 -6.44
CA LEU A 369 -10.72 29.32 -7.84
C LEU A 369 -9.38 29.88 -8.31
N GLU A 370 -8.60 30.55 -7.45
CA GLU A 370 -7.34 31.19 -7.85
C GLU A 370 -6.28 30.16 -8.31
N PRO A 371 -5.98 29.07 -7.56
CA PRO A 371 -5.13 27.99 -8.07
C PRO A 371 -5.63 27.39 -9.39
N PHE A 372 -6.96 27.26 -9.56
CA PHE A 372 -7.54 26.73 -10.79
C PHE A 372 -7.34 27.68 -11.98
N LYS A 373 -7.49 28.98 -11.78
CA LYS A 373 -7.19 29.99 -12.81
C LYS A 373 -5.74 29.90 -13.25
N GLU A 374 -4.82 29.83 -12.29
CA GLU A 374 -3.39 29.78 -12.55
C GLU A 374 -2.98 28.54 -13.34
N LYS A 375 -3.52 27.37 -12.98
CA LYS A 375 -3.05 26.08 -13.52
C LYS A 375 -3.89 25.50 -14.66
N CYS A 376 -5.18 25.82 -14.73
CA CYS A 376 -6.14 25.14 -15.62
C CYS A 376 -6.70 26.02 -16.74
N TYR A 377 -6.55 27.35 -16.70
CA TYR A 377 -7.03 28.20 -17.78
C TYR A 377 -6.19 28.00 -19.04
N ASN A 378 -6.86 27.99 -20.20
CA ASN A 378 -6.27 27.83 -21.53
C ASN A 378 -5.44 26.55 -21.72
N LYS A 379 -5.77 25.47 -21.00
CA LYS A 379 -5.14 24.14 -21.10
C LYS A 379 -5.88 23.16 -22.02
N GLY A 380 -6.75 23.66 -22.90
CA GLY A 380 -7.55 22.81 -23.77
C GLY A 380 -8.55 21.94 -23.00
N ALA A 381 -8.71 20.70 -23.45
CA ALA A 381 -9.64 19.76 -22.86
C ALA A 381 -9.17 19.35 -21.46
N THR A 382 -10.10 19.35 -20.51
CA THR A 382 -9.80 19.02 -19.12
C THR A 382 -10.84 18.10 -18.53
N ILE A 383 -10.41 17.29 -17.57
CA ILE A 383 -11.30 16.54 -16.70
C ILE A 383 -11.11 16.97 -15.25
N VAL A 384 -12.22 17.23 -14.57
CA VAL A 384 -12.26 17.58 -13.16
C VAL A 384 -12.74 16.36 -12.38
N ILE A 385 -11.95 15.94 -11.39
CA ILE A 385 -12.19 14.82 -10.50
C ILE A 385 -12.35 15.35 -9.07
N ILE A 386 -13.44 15.02 -8.39
CA ILE A 386 -13.73 15.48 -7.03
C ILE A 386 -14.02 14.26 -6.16
N LYS A 387 -13.19 14.05 -5.12
CA LYS A 387 -13.43 13.06 -4.08
C LYS A 387 -14.31 13.66 -3.00
N LEU A 388 -15.42 12.99 -2.69
CA LEU A 388 -16.35 13.45 -1.67
C LEU A 388 -15.92 12.98 -0.28
N LYS A 389 -16.15 13.84 0.71
CA LYS A 389 -15.98 13.51 2.12
C LYS A 389 -17.25 12.81 2.65
N ASP A 390 -17.55 11.63 2.11
CA ASP A 390 -18.65 10.77 2.56
C ASP A 390 -18.16 9.37 2.95
N LYS A 391 -19.05 8.56 3.55
CA LYS A 391 -18.69 7.20 4.02
C LYS A 391 -18.31 6.27 2.88
N ASP A 392 -18.83 6.55 1.69
CA ASP A 392 -18.68 5.71 0.50
C ASP A 392 -17.45 6.13 -0.33
N GLY A 393 -16.80 7.25 0.00
CA GLY A 393 -15.65 7.76 -0.77
C GLY A 393 -15.99 8.02 -2.24
N ARG A 394 -17.21 8.49 -2.53
CA ARG A 394 -17.70 8.70 -3.89
C ARG A 394 -16.85 9.72 -4.65
N ILE A 395 -16.73 9.51 -5.95
CA ILE A 395 -15.99 10.40 -6.85
C ILE A 395 -16.97 10.96 -7.88
N ILE A 396 -17.02 12.28 -8.01
CA ILE A 396 -17.81 12.94 -9.05
C ILE A 396 -16.91 13.80 -9.92
N GLY A 397 -17.39 14.18 -11.09
CA GLY A 397 -16.58 14.99 -11.99
C GLY A 397 -17.26 15.35 -13.29
N GLY A 398 -16.48 15.96 -14.17
CA GLY A 398 -16.92 16.27 -15.52
C GLY A 398 -15.78 16.50 -16.48
N TYR A 399 -16.06 16.27 -17.75
CA TYR A 399 -15.15 16.53 -18.86
C TYR A 399 -15.59 17.77 -19.63
N ASN A 400 -14.65 18.70 -19.79
CA ASN A 400 -14.79 19.90 -20.59
C ASN A 400 -13.86 19.78 -21.81
N PRO A 401 -14.39 19.62 -23.04
CA PRO A 401 -13.57 19.59 -24.25
C PRO A 401 -13.06 20.97 -24.70
N LEU A 402 -13.45 22.05 -24.02
CA LEU A 402 -13.11 23.44 -24.34
C LEU A 402 -12.13 24.01 -23.31
N ASN A 403 -11.56 25.17 -23.61
CA ASN A 403 -10.77 25.95 -22.66
C ASN A 403 -11.62 26.54 -21.53
N TRP A 404 -11.08 26.54 -20.32
CA TRP A 404 -11.48 27.49 -19.28
C TRP A 404 -10.80 28.83 -19.53
N SER A 405 -11.55 29.93 -19.47
CA SER A 405 -11.03 31.27 -19.73
C SER A 405 -11.56 32.33 -18.77
N GLY A 406 -12.57 32.01 -17.96
CA GLY A 406 -13.27 32.98 -17.14
C GLY A 406 -14.01 34.01 -17.99
N SER A 407 -14.62 33.60 -19.10
CA SER A 407 -15.39 34.48 -19.99
C SER A 407 -16.66 35.08 -19.35
N ASP A 408 -17.12 34.47 -18.25
CA ASP A 408 -18.37 34.78 -17.55
C ASP A 408 -19.66 34.52 -18.35
N ASP A 409 -19.59 33.55 -19.28
CA ASP A 409 -20.71 33.11 -20.10
C ASP A 409 -20.83 31.58 -20.14
N TYR A 410 -21.92 31.08 -20.75
CA TYR A 410 -22.05 29.68 -21.09
C TYR A 410 -21.29 29.33 -22.37
N LEU A 411 -20.49 28.27 -22.33
CA LEU A 411 -19.82 27.73 -23.51
C LEU A 411 -20.60 26.55 -24.05
N SER A 412 -20.86 26.59 -25.36
CA SER A 412 -21.64 25.57 -26.05
C SER A 412 -20.79 24.40 -26.49
N THR A 413 -21.13 23.18 -26.08
CA THR A 413 -20.47 21.97 -26.61
C THR A 413 -21.34 20.74 -26.48
N TYR A 414 -21.28 19.89 -27.50
CA TYR A 414 -21.83 18.55 -27.43
C TYR A 414 -20.87 17.57 -26.77
N GLY A 415 -19.59 17.88 -26.58
CA GLY A 415 -18.60 16.93 -26.07
C GLY A 415 -18.66 16.72 -24.55
N SER A 416 -19.24 17.65 -23.79
CA SER A 416 -19.22 17.60 -22.34
C SER A 416 -20.07 16.47 -21.75
N PHE A 417 -19.62 15.94 -20.62
CA PHE A 417 -20.34 15.02 -19.76
C PHE A 417 -19.93 15.22 -18.30
N ILE A 418 -20.82 14.86 -17.38
CA ILE A 418 -20.54 14.75 -15.95
C ILE A 418 -20.76 13.31 -15.49
N PHE A 419 -20.14 12.91 -14.39
CA PHE A 419 -20.19 11.52 -13.94
C PHE A 419 -20.13 11.36 -12.43
N SER A 420 -20.44 10.14 -11.98
CA SER A 420 -20.21 9.64 -10.62
C SER A 420 -19.67 8.22 -10.66
N PHE A 421 -18.65 7.97 -9.83
CA PHE A 421 -18.06 6.66 -9.55
C PHE A 421 -18.18 6.34 -8.06
N GLN A 422 -18.10 5.04 -7.77
CA GLN A 422 -17.67 4.54 -6.48
C GLN A 422 -16.13 4.37 -6.50
N SER A 423 -15.46 4.33 -5.34
CA SER A 423 -13.99 4.16 -5.28
C SER A 423 -13.47 2.91 -6.01
N ILE A 424 -14.31 1.89 -6.17
CA ILE A 424 -14.08 0.72 -7.01
C ILE A 424 -15.14 0.76 -8.10
N ILE A 425 -14.73 0.65 -9.37
CA ILE A 425 -15.68 0.74 -10.49
C ILE A 425 -16.60 -0.48 -10.47
N ASP A 426 -17.89 -0.19 -10.45
CA ASP A 426 -18.97 -1.14 -10.65
C ASP A 426 -19.91 -0.55 -11.69
N SER A 427 -20.18 -1.32 -12.75
CA SER A 427 -21.04 -0.90 -13.86
C SER A 427 -22.49 -0.63 -13.41
N SER A 428 -22.92 -1.21 -12.29
CA SER A 428 -24.25 -0.99 -11.73
C SER A 428 -24.38 0.35 -10.97
N THR A 429 -23.27 0.90 -10.49
CA THR A 429 -23.24 2.15 -9.68
C THR A 429 -22.65 3.34 -10.43
N THR A 430 -21.94 3.09 -11.54
CA THR A 430 -21.35 4.13 -12.38
C THR A 430 -22.43 4.92 -13.12
N ILE A 431 -22.35 6.25 -13.03
CA ILE A 431 -23.26 7.17 -13.74
C ILE A 431 -22.46 7.99 -14.73
N LEU A 432 -22.71 7.80 -16.02
CA LEU A 432 -22.38 8.76 -17.07
C LEU A 432 -23.62 9.62 -17.38
N SER A 433 -23.45 10.93 -17.39
CA SER A 433 -24.50 11.90 -17.72
C SER A 433 -23.99 12.81 -18.83
N ARG A 434 -24.48 12.61 -20.06
CA ARG A 434 -24.06 13.46 -21.18
C ARG A 434 -24.87 14.76 -21.18
N ILE A 435 -24.32 15.80 -21.81
CA ILE A 435 -25.04 17.07 -21.95
C ILE A 435 -26.29 16.91 -22.83
N ARG A 436 -27.43 17.42 -22.35
CA ARG A 436 -28.71 17.47 -23.08
C ARG A 436 -28.91 18.82 -23.77
N ASN A 437 -28.58 19.92 -23.09
CA ASN A 437 -28.66 21.28 -23.63
C ASN A 437 -27.24 21.83 -23.85
N GLU A 438 -26.71 21.67 -25.05
CA GLU A 438 -25.33 22.00 -25.41
C GLU A 438 -24.97 23.45 -25.12
N ARG A 439 -25.93 24.38 -25.25
CA ARG A 439 -25.73 25.82 -25.05
C ARG A 439 -25.44 26.20 -23.60
N SER A 440 -25.67 25.27 -22.67
CA SER A 440 -25.43 25.47 -21.24
C SER A 440 -24.48 24.42 -20.68
N ALA A 441 -23.61 23.84 -21.53
CA ALA A 441 -22.69 22.77 -21.15
C ALA A 441 -21.68 23.20 -20.10
N ILE A 442 -21.01 24.33 -20.31
CA ILE A 442 -20.01 24.86 -19.38
C ILE A 442 -20.44 26.26 -18.99
N TYR A 443 -20.30 26.62 -17.72
CA TYR A 443 -20.42 28.01 -17.30
C TYR A 443 -19.03 28.45 -16.83
N ASP A 444 -18.38 29.23 -17.68
CA ASP A 444 -16.98 29.63 -17.55
C ASP A 444 -16.88 30.92 -16.73
N SER A 445 -17.41 30.88 -15.50
CA SER A 445 -17.53 32.06 -14.64
C SER A 445 -16.21 32.52 -14.05
N LYS A 446 -16.14 33.81 -13.74
CA LYS A 446 -15.02 34.43 -12.99
C LYS A 446 -15.11 34.23 -11.48
N ASP A 447 -16.22 33.69 -10.98
CA ASP A 447 -16.53 33.49 -9.57
C ASP A 447 -16.68 31.99 -9.18
N ASP A 448 -17.17 31.72 -7.97
CA ASP A 448 -17.33 30.37 -7.44
C ASP A 448 -18.31 29.47 -8.21
N LYS A 449 -19.07 30.06 -9.14
CA LYS A 449 -20.01 29.36 -10.00
C LYS A 449 -19.32 28.68 -11.17
N LEU A 450 -18.00 28.75 -11.37
CA LEU A 450 -17.37 27.99 -12.46
C LEU A 450 -17.72 26.49 -12.41
N GLY A 451 -18.10 25.91 -13.56
CA GLY A 451 -18.38 24.47 -13.64
C GLY A 451 -19.15 23.99 -14.88
N PHE A 452 -19.71 22.79 -14.78
CA PHE A 452 -20.45 22.10 -15.84
C PHE A 452 -21.92 22.51 -15.81
N GLY A 453 -22.24 23.53 -16.60
CA GLY A 453 -23.54 24.19 -16.58
C GLY A 453 -23.91 24.60 -15.17
N ARG A 454 -25.19 24.54 -14.81
CA ARG A 454 -25.59 24.66 -13.39
C ARG A 454 -25.44 23.33 -12.65
N ASP A 455 -25.29 22.24 -13.39
CA ASP A 455 -25.44 20.88 -12.92
C ASP A 455 -24.30 20.43 -12.02
N LEU A 456 -23.06 20.90 -12.24
CA LEU A 456 -21.95 20.69 -11.29
C LEU A 456 -21.10 21.96 -11.17
N ARG A 457 -21.23 22.67 -10.04
CA ARG A 457 -20.41 23.82 -9.66
C ARG A 457 -19.24 23.36 -8.81
N ILE A 458 -18.01 23.63 -9.25
CA ILE A 458 -16.79 23.09 -8.63
C ILE A 458 -16.54 23.77 -7.27
N PHE A 459 -16.50 25.11 -7.24
CA PHE A 459 -16.13 25.86 -6.04
C PHE A 459 -17.30 26.21 -5.13
N ASN A 460 -18.48 26.46 -5.70
CA ASN A 460 -19.73 26.58 -4.94
C ASN A 460 -20.17 25.23 -4.33
N ARG A 461 -19.60 24.11 -4.79
CA ARG A 461 -19.86 22.74 -4.30
C ARG A 461 -21.34 22.35 -4.34
N THR A 462 -21.99 22.74 -5.44
CA THR A 462 -23.40 22.42 -5.69
C THR A 462 -23.56 21.56 -6.93
N CYS A 463 -24.47 20.59 -6.86
CA CYS A 463 -24.94 19.82 -8.00
C CYS A 463 -26.46 19.93 -8.12
N VAL A 464 -26.95 20.26 -9.31
CA VAL A 464 -28.38 20.21 -9.65
C VAL A 464 -28.58 19.39 -10.92
N PHE A 465 -29.83 19.07 -11.23
CA PHE A 465 -30.18 18.32 -12.43
C PHE A 465 -31.03 19.19 -13.35
N THR A 466 -30.39 19.79 -14.35
CA THR A 466 -31.02 20.75 -15.26
C THR A 466 -30.68 20.52 -16.73
N ASN A 467 -29.39 20.48 -17.09
CA ASN A 467 -28.94 20.49 -18.49
C ASN A 467 -28.31 19.18 -18.92
N TYR A 468 -27.94 18.29 -17.99
CA TYR A 468 -27.38 16.97 -18.30
C TYR A 468 -28.46 15.88 -18.21
N GLU A 469 -28.18 14.69 -18.75
CA GLU A 469 -29.17 13.62 -18.93
C GLU A 469 -29.59 12.91 -17.65
N ARG A 470 -28.65 12.78 -16.69
CA ARG A 470 -28.81 12.07 -15.42
C ARG A 470 -28.27 12.89 -14.24
N LYS A 471 -28.88 12.68 -13.08
CA LYS A 471 -28.40 13.21 -11.80
C LYS A 471 -27.23 12.36 -11.30
N ILE A 472 -26.13 13.00 -10.89
CA ILE A 472 -24.90 12.29 -10.47
C ILE A 472 -24.73 12.16 -8.95
N ILE A 473 -25.37 13.02 -8.15
CA ILE A 473 -25.29 12.98 -6.68
C ILE A 473 -26.60 13.47 -6.03
N THR A 474 -26.94 12.89 -4.89
CA THR A 474 -27.94 13.41 -3.94
C THR A 474 -27.24 13.49 -2.58
N PRO A 475 -27.12 14.65 -1.88
CA PRO A 475 -27.90 15.91 -1.93
C PRO A 475 -27.33 17.01 -2.86
N ARG A 476 -27.98 18.19 -2.89
CA ARG A 476 -27.62 19.34 -3.77
C ARG A 476 -26.25 19.94 -3.47
N THR A 477 -25.79 19.89 -2.24
CA THR A 477 -24.47 20.39 -1.81
C THR A 477 -23.60 19.24 -1.38
N PHE A 478 -22.29 19.34 -1.59
CA PHE A 478 -21.36 18.28 -1.22
C PHE A 478 -20.12 18.81 -0.51
N ASN A 479 -19.51 17.95 0.30
CA ASN A 479 -18.23 18.23 0.93
C ASN A 479 -17.12 17.55 0.15
N VAL A 480 -16.04 18.29 -0.09
CA VAL A 480 -14.87 17.82 -0.83
C VAL A 480 -13.81 17.33 0.16
N GLU A 481 -13.33 16.11 -0.04
CA GLU A 481 -12.13 15.58 0.62
C GLU A 481 -10.87 16.04 -0.12
N ASP A 482 -10.84 15.81 -1.44
CA ASP A 482 -9.80 16.32 -2.35
C ASP A 482 -10.39 16.53 -3.76
N TYR A 483 -9.69 17.26 -4.64
CA TYR A 483 -10.03 17.32 -6.06
C TYR A 483 -8.77 17.43 -6.94
N GLU A 484 -8.85 16.89 -8.14
CA GLU A 484 -7.78 16.91 -9.13
C GLU A 484 -8.32 17.37 -10.49
N VAL A 485 -7.48 18.04 -11.27
CA VAL A 485 -7.79 18.46 -12.63
C VAL A 485 -6.69 17.96 -13.54
N PHE A 486 -7.08 17.25 -14.60
CA PHE A 486 -6.15 16.76 -15.61
C PHE A 486 -6.42 17.45 -16.94
N GLU A 487 -5.34 17.83 -17.62
CA GLU A 487 -5.34 18.09 -19.05
C GLU A 487 -5.49 16.77 -19.79
N VAL A 488 -6.27 16.77 -20.87
CA VAL A 488 -6.52 15.59 -21.70
C VAL A 488 -6.02 15.87 -23.10
N GLU A 489 -4.85 15.33 -23.43
CA GLU A 489 -4.23 15.47 -24.74
C GLU A 489 -4.39 14.18 -25.52
N ARG A 490 -4.59 14.27 -26.84
CA ARG A 490 -4.66 13.08 -27.68
C ARG A 490 -3.26 12.74 -28.20
N ILE A 491 -2.85 11.48 -28.04
CA ILE A 491 -1.56 10.92 -28.49
C ILE A 491 -1.60 10.61 -29.98
#